data_AF-A0A357AWF9-F1
#
_entry.id   AF-A0A357AWF9-F1
#
_cell.length_a   1.000
_cell.length_b   1.000
_cell.length_c   1.000
_cell.angle_alpha   90.00
_cell.angle_beta   90.00
_cell.angle_gamma   90.00
#
_symmetry.space_group_name_H-M   'P 1'
#
loop_
_entity.id
_entity.type
_entity.pdbx_description
1 polymer ?
#
loop_
_entity_poly.entity_id
_entity_poly.type
_entity_poly.pdbx_seq_one_letter_code
_entity_poly.pdbx_strand_id
1 'polypeptide(L)'
;SEATVMLKVRGDVEHTAATGRGPVNALDMALRRALLPAYPNLAEMRLLDFKVRVMSGASRDTGGTASFVRVLIESGDKKSRWTTVGVSHNIIDASWQALVDSINYKLFQDDPQKWPDQSPKPKAKKKRA
;
A
#
# COMPACT_ATOMS: atom_id res chain seq x y z
N SER A 1 4.05 16.84 -9.62
CA SER A 1 4.20 15.45 -10.11
C SER A 1 2.81 14.84 -10.17
N GLU A 2 2.56 13.94 -11.12
CA GLU A 2 1.28 13.26 -11.30
C GLU A 2 1.48 11.76 -11.17
N ALA A 3 0.47 11.06 -10.65
CA ALA A 3 0.42 9.61 -10.61
C ALA A 3 -0.95 9.12 -11.05
N THR A 4 -0.96 7.98 -11.71
CA THR A 4 -2.16 7.27 -12.14
C THR A 4 -2.15 5.87 -11.53
N VAL A 5 -3.29 5.43 -11.01
CA VAL A 5 -3.48 4.08 -10.46
C VAL A 5 -4.71 3.43 -11.07
N MET A 6 -4.57 2.14 -11.34
CA MET A 6 -5.65 1.27 -11.73
C MET A 6 -5.74 0.13 -10.71
N LEU A 7 -6.89 -0.03 -10.08
CA LEU A 7 -7.12 -1.10 -9.11
C LEU A 7 -8.53 -1.65 -9.20
N LYS A 8 -8.71 -2.87 -8.72
CA LYS A 8 -10.02 -3.52 -8.66
C LYS A 8 -10.61 -3.33 -7.26
N VAL A 9 -11.76 -2.68 -7.18
CA VAL A 9 -12.50 -2.41 -5.93
C VAL A 9 -13.86 -3.09 -6.02
N ARG A 10 -14.15 -4.02 -5.11
CA ARG A 10 -15.43 -4.76 -5.04
C ARG A 10 -15.91 -5.46 -6.32
N GLY A 11 -15.02 -5.68 -7.30
CA GLY A 11 -15.39 -6.31 -8.57
C GLY A 11 -15.18 -5.40 -9.78
N ASP A 12 -15.16 -4.08 -9.56
CA ASP A 12 -15.07 -3.07 -10.60
C ASP A 12 -13.65 -2.52 -10.70
N VAL A 13 -13.24 -2.16 -11.93
CA VAL A 13 -11.92 -1.55 -12.17
C VAL A 13 -12.06 -0.04 -12.05
N GLU A 14 -11.36 0.52 -11.08
CA GLU A 14 -11.22 1.95 -10.87
C GLU A 14 -9.90 2.44 -11.47
N HIS A 15 -9.96 3.51 -12.24
CA HIS A 15 -8.80 4.14 -12.86
C HIS A 15 -8.78 5.64 -12.51
N THR A 16 -7.85 6.04 -11.65
CA THR A 16 -7.79 7.39 -11.12
C THR A 16 -6.39 7.99 -11.29
N ALA A 17 -6.36 9.31 -11.50
CA ALA A 17 -5.15 10.10 -11.48
C ALA A 17 -5.24 11.22 -10.43
N ALA A 18 -4.09 11.60 -9.89
CA ALA A 18 -3.96 12.75 -9.00
C ALA A 18 -2.61 13.45 -9.15
N THR A 19 -2.63 14.75 -8.92
CA THR A 19 -1.43 15.59 -8.86
C THR A 19 -1.05 15.82 -7.40
N GLY A 20 0.24 15.74 -7.09
CA GLY A 20 0.77 15.92 -5.75
C GLY A 20 2.15 16.58 -5.71
N ARG A 21 2.56 16.94 -4.48
CA ARG A 21 3.89 17.49 -4.15
C ARG A 21 4.92 16.37 -4.13
N GLY A 22 5.26 15.89 -5.32
CA GLY A 22 6.16 14.75 -5.53
C GLY A 22 5.42 13.45 -5.86
N PRO A 23 6.14 12.43 -6.35
CA PRO A 23 5.54 11.21 -6.91
C PRO A 23 4.78 10.40 -5.84
N VAL A 24 5.34 10.27 -4.64
CA VAL A 24 4.72 9.50 -3.55
C VAL A 24 3.42 10.17 -3.05
N ASN A 25 3.41 11.50 -2.94
CA ASN A 25 2.19 12.21 -2.56
C ASN A 25 1.12 12.11 -3.66
N ALA A 26 1.49 12.22 -4.94
CA ALA A 26 0.56 11.99 -6.04
C ALA A 26 -0.03 10.56 -6.01
N LEU A 27 0.80 9.56 -5.70
CA LEU A 27 0.40 8.16 -5.59
C LEU A 27 -0.59 7.90 -4.44
N ASP A 28 -0.31 8.42 -3.23
CA ASP A 28 -1.24 8.35 -2.09
C ASP A 28 -2.59 9.01 -2.42
N MET A 29 -2.57 10.20 -3.05
CA MET A 29 -3.81 10.90 -3.42
C MET A 29 -4.61 10.13 -4.45
N ALA A 30 -3.96 9.56 -5.47
CA ALA A 30 -4.64 8.79 -6.51
C ALA A 30 -5.24 7.49 -5.95
N LEU A 31 -4.50 6.79 -5.08
CA LEU A 31 -4.97 5.61 -4.33
C LEU A 31 -6.20 5.92 -3.48
N ARG A 32 -6.12 6.97 -2.64
CA ARG A 32 -7.26 7.39 -1.82
C ARG A 32 -8.46 7.75 -2.67
N ARG A 33 -8.26 8.46 -3.79
CA ARG A 33 -9.36 8.82 -4.69
C ARG A 33 -10.11 7.61 -5.23
N ALA A 34 -9.41 6.53 -5.57
CA ALA A 34 -10.02 5.29 -6.04
C ALA A 34 -10.72 4.51 -4.91
N LEU A 35 -10.20 4.56 -3.69
CA LEU A 35 -10.71 3.75 -2.57
C LEU A 35 -11.80 4.43 -1.74
N LEU A 36 -11.80 5.76 -1.66
CA LEU A 36 -12.73 6.55 -0.84
C LEU A 36 -14.22 6.23 -1.08
N PRO A 37 -14.70 6.03 -2.33
CA PRO A 37 -16.10 5.66 -2.57
C PRO A 37 -16.52 4.35 -1.88
N ALA A 38 -15.61 3.36 -1.84
CA ALA A 38 -15.86 2.07 -1.22
C ALA A 38 -15.49 2.03 0.28
N TYR A 39 -14.57 2.89 0.72
CA TYR A 39 -14.02 2.93 2.06
C TYR A 39 -13.92 4.39 2.59
N PRO A 40 -15.05 5.01 2.99
CA PRO A 40 -15.09 6.42 3.41
C PRO A 40 -14.25 6.72 4.66
N ASN A 41 -14.03 5.72 5.51
CA ASN A 41 -13.17 5.76 6.68
C ASN A 41 -11.71 6.15 6.38
N LEU A 42 -11.24 5.92 5.14
CA LEU A 42 -9.90 6.35 4.71
C LEU A 42 -9.74 7.88 4.61
N ALA A 43 -10.84 8.65 4.65
CA ALA A 43 -10.80 10.11 4.65
C ALA A 43 -10.12 10.69 5.91
N GLU A 44 -10.13 9.95 7.01
CA GLU A 44 -9.52 10.38 8.27
C GLU A 44 -8.02 10.10 8.34
N MET A 45 -7.53 9.17 7.52
CA MET A 45 -6.13 8.75 7.50
C MET A 45 -5.27 9.80 6.79
N ARG A 46 -4.09 10.07 7.35
CA ARG A 46 -3.08 10.97 6.80
C ARG A 46 -1.70 10.34 6.84
N LEU A 47 -0.87 10.68 5.85
CA LEU A 47 0.57 10.42 5.90
C LEU A 47 1.22 11.47 6.82
N LEU A 48 1.87 11.01 7.88
CA LEU A 48 2.46 11.86 8.93
C LEU A 48 3.96 12.06 8.76
N ASP A 49 4.68 11.02 8.31
CA ASP A 49 6.12 11.07 8.08
C ASP A 49 6.54 10.12 6.96
N PHE A 50 7.62 10.46 6.26
CA PHE A 50 8.19 9.72 5.15
C PHE A 50 9.71 9.71 5.26
N LYS A 51 10.28 8.52 5.51
CA LYS A 51 11.72 8.35 5.71
C LYS A 51 12.28 7.32 4.73
N VAL A 52 13.37 7.68 4.06
CA VAL A 52 14.07 6.80 3.12
C VAL A 52 15.45 6.47 3.67
N ARG A 53 15.80 5.18 3.63
CA ARG A 53 17.11 4.67 4.02
C ARG A 53 17.66 3.83 2.88
N VAL A 54 18.84 4.20 2.37
CA VAL A 54 19.58 3.34 1.44
C VAL A 54 20.34 2.30 2.26
N MET A 55 20.12 1.03 1.94
CA MET A 55 20.76 -0.12 2.56
C MET A 55 21.91 -0.59 1.67
N SER A 56 23.08 0.02 1.85
CA SER A 56 24.31 -0.42 1.20
C SER A 56 24.83 -1.69 1.87
N GLY A 57 25.10 -2.76 1.11
CA GLY A 57 25.80 -3.95 1.60
C GLY A 57 24.95 -5.14 2.09
N ALA A 58 23.67 -5.23 1.70
CA ALA A 58 22.83 -6.40 2.01
C ALA A 58 23.25 -7.70 1.28
N SER A 59 24.05 -7.59 0.21
CA SER A 59 24.77 -8.70 -0.42
C SER A 59 26.18 -8.23 -0.78
N ARG A 60 27.17 -9.11 -0.58
CA ARG A 60 28.59 -8.83 -0.86
C ARG A 60 28.86 -8.58 -2.36
N ASP A 61 27.90 -8.93 -3.23
CA ASP A 61 28.05 -8.88 -4.69
C ASP A 61 27.18 -7.81 -5.37
N THR A 62 26.35 -7.07 -4.62
CA THR A 62 25.54 -5.97 -5.16
C THR A 62 26.18 -4.62 -4.81
N GLY A 63 26.99 -4.09 -5.72
CA GLY A 63 27.62 -2.77 -5.61
C GLY A 63 26.64 -1.60 -5.55
N GLY A 64 27.16 -0.37 -5.39
CA GLY A 64 26.41 0.84 -4.99
C GLY A 64 25.06 1.12 -5.68
N THR A 65 24.90 0.79 -6.97
CA THR A 65 23.65 1.02 -7.74
C THR A 65 22.59 -0.06 -7.51
N ALA A 66 22.97 -1.24 -7.01
CA ALA A 66 22.08 -2.34 -6.66
C ALA A 66 21.70 -2.34 -5.17
N SER A 67 21.83 -1.20 -4.49
CA SER A 67 21.43 -1.07 -3.10
C SER A 67 19.91 -1.20 -2.95
N PHE A 68 19.47 -1.77 -1.84
CA PHE A 68 18.05 -1.73 -1.49
C PHE A 68 17.71 -0.36 -0.91
N VAL A 69 16.52 0.12 -1.23
CA VAL A 69 15.89 1.27 -0.62
C VAL A 69 14.82 0.79 0.33
N ARG A 70 14.95 1.16 1.60
CA ARG A 70 13.92 0.97 2.63
C ARG A 70 13.15 2.28 2.81
N VAL A 71 11.85 2.23 2.61
CA VAL A 71 10.93 3.35 2.83
C VAL A 71 10.10 3.06 4.06
N LEU A 72 10.09 3.99 5.01
CA LEU A 72 9.21 3.97 6.17
C LEU A 72 8.16 5.06 6.00
N ILE A 73 6.90 4.69 6.12
CA ILE A 73 5.76 5.61 6.08
C ILE A 73 5.06 5.54 7.42
N GLU A 74 5.07 6.67 8.15
CA GLU A 74 4.19 6.86 9.30
C GLU A 74 2.85 7.38 8.80
N SER A 75 1.78 6.72 9.20
CA SER A 75 0.41 7.15 8.93
C SER A 75 -0.35 7.18 10.24
N GLY A 76 -1.43 7.96 10.26
CA GLY A 76 -2.30 8.01 11.42
C GLY A 76 -3.67 8.52 11.07
N ASP A 77 -4.57 8.33 12.02
CA ASP A 77 -5.91 8.90 12.04
C ASP A 77 -6.13 9.62 13.39
N LYS A 78 -7.39 9.84 13.76
CA LYS A 78 -7.73 10.48 15.05
C LYS A 78 -7.43 9.61 16.27
N LYS A 79 -7.28 8.30 16.10
CA LYS A 79 -7.20 7.31 17.20
C LYS A 79 -5.80 6.74 17.39
N SER A 80 -5.10 6.47 16.29
CA SER A 80 -3.85 5.71 16.30
C SER A 80 -2.86 6.22 15.27
N ARG A 81 -1.60 5.84 15.47
CA ARG A 81 -0.52 6.00 14.50
C ARG A 81 0.14 4.66 14.27
N TRP A 82 0.59 4.43 13.05
CA TRP A 82 1.28 3.21 12.66
C TRP A 82 2.37 3.52 11.64
N THR A 83 3.37 2.64 11.57
CA THR A 83 4.44 2.74 10.59
C THR A 83 4.46 1.48 9.75
N THR A 84 4.60 1.65 8.45
CA THR A 84 4.75 0.57 7.48
C THR A 84 6.07 0.71 6.75
N VAL A 85 6.57 -0.41 6.22
CA VAL A 85 7.89 -0.48 5.62
C VAL A 85 7.79 -1.19 4.27
N GLY A 86 8.34 -0.55 3.24
CA GLY A 86 8.57 -1.19 1.94
C GLY A 86 10.06 -1.25 1.65
N VAL A 87 10.50 -2.31 0.97
CA VAL A 87 11.91 -2.55 0.62
C VAL A 87 12.00 -3.01 -0.82
N SER A 88 12.68 -2.23 -1.65
CA SER A 88 12.91 -2.53 -3.07
C SER A 88 14.18 -1.85 -3.56
N HIS A 89 14.74 -2.30 -4.67
CA HIS A 89 15.78 -1.55 -5.38
C HIS A 89 15.25 -0.23 -5.98
N ASN A 90 13.94 -0.12 -6.16
CA ASN A 90 13.28 1.08 -6.67
C ASN A 90 12.52 1.80 -5.53
N ILE A 91 12.82 3.09 -5.34
CA ILE A 91 12.18 3.93 -4.33
C ILE A 91 10.66 4.05 -4.53
N ILE A 92 10.18 4.03 -5.77
CA ILE A 92 8.74 4.11 -6.07
C ILE A 92 8.05 2.82 -5.66
N ASP A 93 8.64 1.66 -5.97
CA ASP A 93 8.08 0.36 -5.57
C ASP A 93 8.10 0.17 -4.04
N ALA A 94 9.20 0.56 -3.39
CA ALA A 94 9.28 0.55 -1.93
C ALA A 94 8.23 1.48 -1.30
N SER A 95 8.00 2.66 -1.90
CA SER A 95 6.96 3.58 -1.43
C SER A 95 5.56 3.02 -1.66
N TRP A 96 5.31 2.37 -2.79
CA TRP A 96 4.04 1.71 -3.10
C TRP A 96 3.71 0.61 -2.10
N GLN A 97 4.66 -0.27 -1.81
CA GLN A 97 4.51 -1.34 -0.81
C GLN A 97 4.10 -0.77 0.55
N ALA A 98 4.86 0.22 1.05
CA ALA A 98 4.55 0.86 2.33
C ALA A 98 3.17 1.56 2.32
N LEU A 99 2.82 2.28 1.25
CA LEU A 99 1.52 2.94 1.14
C LEU A 99 0.35 1.96 1.17
N VAL A 100 0.44 0.89 0.36
CA VAL A 100 -0.61 -0.14 0.29
C VAL A 100 -0.76 -0.84 1.63
N ASP A 101 0.35 -1.23 2.27
CA ASP A 101 0.33 -1.83 3.61
C ASP A 101 -0.29 -0.88 4.65
N SER A 102 0.00 0.42 4.55
CA SER A 102 -0.54 1.42 5.46
C SER A 102 -2.06 1.55 5.34
N ILE A 103 -2.57 1.55 4.11
CA ILE A 103 -4.01 1.58 3.82
C ILE A 103 -4.67 0.28 4.29
N ASN A 104 -4.06 -0.88 3.98
CA ASN A 104 -4.57 -2.17 4.42
C ASN A 104 -4.64 -2.27 5.94
N TYR A 105 -3.62 -1.81 6.64
CA TYR A 105 -3.60 -1.80 8.10
C TYR A 105 -4.70 -0.90 8.68
N LYS A 106 -4.96 0.27 8.09
CA LYS A 106 -6.11 1.11 8.47
C LYS A 106 -7.44 0.38 8.28
N LEU A 107 -7.65 -0.24 7.11
CA LEU A 107 -8.86 -0.98 6.82
C LEU A 107 -9.06 -2.18 7.77
N PHE A 108 -7.97 -2.89 8.08
CA PHE A 108 -7.98 -3.98 9.06
C PHE A 108 -8.32 -3.49 10.47
N GLN A 109 -7.77 -2.35 10.91
CA GLN A 109 -8.10 -1.77 12.21
C GLN A 109 -9.57 -1.32 12.32
N ASP A 110 -10.14 -0.80 11.23
CA ASP A 110 -11.52 -0.34 11.22
C ASP A 110 -12.54 -1.49 11.15
N ASP A 111 -12.18 -2.57 10.46
CA ASP A 111 -13.04 -3.75 10.32
C ASP A 111 -12.22 -5.05 10.19
N PRO A 112 -11.76 -5.63 11.31
CA PRO A 112 -10.96 -6.85 11.29
C PRO A 112 -11.69 -8.06 10.69
N GLN A 113 -13.03 -8.06 10.71
CA GLN A 113 -13.87 -9.17 10.23
C GLN A 113 -13.99 -9.22 8.70
N LYS A 114 -13.77 -8.09 8.01
CA LYS A 114 -13.82 -8.01 6.54
C LYS A 114 -12.52 -8.39 5.85
N TRP A 115 -11.48 -8.76 6.59
CA TRP A 115 -10.27 -9.29 5.98
C TRP A 115 -10.58 -10.62 5.29
N PRO A 116 -10.22 -10.82 4.00
CA PRO A 116 -10.51 -12.05 3.31
C PRO A 116 -9.87 -13.22 4.07
N ASP A 117 -10.71 -14.16 4.51
CA ASP A 117 -10.25 -15.41 5.08
C ASP A 117 -9.34 -16.09 4.05
N GLN A 118 -8.04 -16.14 4.35
CA GLN A 118 -7.04 -16.77 3.48
C GLN A 118 -7.11 -18.31 3.57
N SER A 119 -8.07 -18.85 4.32
CA SER A 119 -8.32 -20.27 4.39
C SER A 119 -8.53 -20.85 2.98
N PRO A 120 -7.79 -21.90 2.60
CA PRO A 120 -7.95 -22.53 1.30
C PRO A 120 -9.38 -23.06 1.16
N LYS A 121 -10.09 -22.59 0.13
CA LYS A 121 -11.45 -23.05 -0.15
C LYS A 121 -11.46 -24.58 -0.32
N PRO A 122 -12.35 -25.32 0.35
CA PRO A 122 -12.39 -26.77 0.23
C PRO A 122 -12.68 -27.16 -1.23
N LYS A 123 -11.87 -28.08 -1.77
CA LYS A 123 -12.02 -28.57 -3.14
C LYS A 123 -13.39 -29.24 -3.28
N ALA A 124 -14.19 -28.79 -4.25
CA ALA A 124 -15.49 -29.37 -4.55
C ALA A 124 -15.34 -30.88 -4.84
N LYS A 125 -15.97 -31.73 -4.04
CA LYS A 125 -16.04 -33.17 -4.29
C LYS A 125 -16.90 -33.38 -5.55
N LYS A 126 -16.27 -33.76 -6.67
CA LYS A 126 -16.98 -34.28 -7.84
C LYS A 126 -17.78 -35.51 -7.40
N LYS A 127 -19.10 -35.39 -7.30
CA LYS A 127 -19.99 -36.55 -7.23
C LYS A 127 -19.80 -37.32 -8.54
N ARG A 128 -19.21 -38.51 -8.43
CA ARG A 128 -19.26 -39.49 -9.52
C ARG A 128 -20.70 -40.00 -9.58
N ALA A 129 -21.33 -39.83 -10.73
CA ALA A 129 -22.55 -40.52 -11.10
C ALA A 129 -22.22 -41.98 -11.44
#